data_AF-J5Q8W1-F1
#
_entry.id   AF-J5Q8W1-F1
#
_cell.length_a   1.000
_cell.length_b   1.000
_cell.length_c   1.000
_cell.angle_alpha   90.00
_cell.angle_beta   90.00
_cell.angle_gamma   90.00
#
_symmetry.space_group_name_H-M   'P 1'
#
loop_
_entity.id
_entity.type
_entity.pdbx_description
1 polymer ?
#
loop_
_entity_poly.entity_id
_entity_poly.type
_entity_poly.pdbx_seq_one_letter_code
_entity_poly.pdbx_strand_id
1 'polypeptide(L)'
;MKLVAVKVMYEPGGWTERHRHGNAFVTAVLLEGAVESGLNDQPPQTYKAGESWTENPGDIHSISRNASKTEPASFIASFVCPVDQEEYVM
;
A
#
# COMPACT_ATOMS: atom_id res chain seq x y z
N MET A 1 -19.49 6.99 -5.50
CA MET A 1 -18.27 6.38 -4.94
C MET A 1 -17.79 5.32 -5.92
N LYS A 2 -16.48 5.22 -6.13
CA LYS A 2 -15.84 4.23 -7.01
C LYS A 2 -14.94 3.34 -6.15
N LEU A 3 -14.93 2.04 -6.44
CA LEU A 3 -14.04 1.07 -5.82
C LEU A 3 -13.07 0.57 -6.88
N VAL A 4 -11.77 0.71 -6.61
CA VAL A 4 -10.70 0.18 -7.45
C VAL A 4 -9.84 -0.74 -6.60
N ALA A 5 -9.41 -1.87 -7.14
CA ALA A 5 -8.48 -2.76 -6.45
C ALA A 5 -7.34 -3.14 -7.39
N VAL A 6 -6.12 -3.15 -6.88
CA VAL A 6 -4.93 -3.58 -7.61
C VAL A 6 -4.17 -4.60 -6.79
N LYS A 7 -3.58 -5.59 -7.47
CA LYS A 7 -2.61 -6.49 -6.86
C LYS A 7 -1.23 -5.88 -7.02
N VAL A 8 -0.58 -5.59 -5.91
CA VAL A 8 0.81 -5.14 -5.86
C VAL A 8 1.69 -6.36 -5.61
N MET A 9 2.81 -6.43 -6.35
CA MET A 9 3.81 -7.47 -6.21
C MET A 9 5.17 -6.82 -6.03
N TYR A 10 5.90 -7.26 -5.01
CA TYR A 10 7.28 -6.88 -4.79
C TYR A 10 8.17 -8.12 -4.94
N GLU A 11 9.17 -7.97 -5.81
CA GLU A 11 10.34 -8.84 -5.79
C GLU A 11 11.11 -8.71 -4.47
N PRO A 12 12.05 -9.62 -4.16
CA PRO A 12 12.92 -9.48 -2.99
C PRO A 12 13.60 -8.10 -2.93
N GLY A 13 13.42 -7.39 -1.82
CA GLY A 13 13.91 -6.02 -1.62
C GLY A 13 13.20 -4.92 -2.46
N GLY A 14 12.15 -5.27 -3.19
CA GLY A 14 11.34 -4.32 -3.98
C GLY A 14 10.65 -3.27 -3.10
N TRP A 15 10.43 -2.08 -3.65
CA TRP A 15 9.85 -0.95 -2.95
C TRP A 15 9.17 0.02 -3.92
N THR A 16 8.34 0.92 -3.40
CA THR A 16 7.81 2.07 -4.15
C THR A 16 8.29 3.38 -3.55
N GLU A 17 8.43 4.38 -4.43
CA GLU A 17 8.73 5.75 -4.03
C GLU A 17 7.63 6.32 -3.14
N ARG A 18 7.98 7.35 -2.38
CA ARG A 18 7.04 8.12 -1.57
C ARG A 18 5.94 8.70 -2.45
N HIS A 19 4.68 8.44 -2.13
CA HIS A 19 3.54 8.86 -2.94
C HIS A 19 2.27 9.10 -2.11
N ARG A 20 1.18 9.50 -2.77
CA ARG A 20 -0.16 9.68 -2.21
C ARG A 20 -1.21 8.97 -3.06
N HIS A 21 -2.40 8.79 -2.50
CA HIS A 21 -3.54 8.13 -3.16
C HIS A 21 -4.72 9.07 -3.45
N GLY A 22 -4.42 10.36 -3.62
CA GLY A 22 -5.44 11.39 -3.81
C GLY A 22 -6.37 11.49 -2.60
N ASN A 23 -7.68 11.48 -2.88
CA ASN A 23 -8.73 11.52 -1.86
C ASN A 23 -9.28 10.13 -1.52
N ALA A 24 -8.58 9.06 -1.89
CA ALA A 24 -9.00 7.71 -1.61
C ALA A 24 -8.76 7.33 -0.14
N PHE A 25 -9.71 6.60 0.45
CA PHE A 25 -9.40 5.75 1.60
C PHE A 25 -8.86 4.42 1.07
N VAL A 26 -7.68 4.02 1.55
CA VAL A 26 -7.03 2.79 1.11
C VAL A 26 -7.13 1.74 2.20
N THR A 27 -7.45 0.51 1.81
CA THR A 27 -7.18 -0.67 2.62
C THR A 27 -6.28 -1.62 1.85
N ALA A 28 -5.26 -2.13 2.53
CA ALA A 28 -4.37 -3.12 1.96
C ALA A 28 -4.41 -4.40 2.78
N VAL A 29 -4.46 -5.54 2.10
CA VAL A 29 -4.44 -6.88 2.73
C VAL A 29 -3.30 -7.67 2.15
N LEU A 30 -2.37 -8.10 3.01
CA LEU A 30 -1.21 -8.86 2.58
C LEU A 30 -1.61 -10.30 2.25
N LEU A 31 -1.22 -10.77 1.07
CA LEU A 31 -1.49 -12.13 0.61
C LEU A 31 -0.30 -13.07 0.88
N GLU A 32 0.91 -12.56 0.69
CA GLU A 32 2.14 -13.36 0.77
C GLU A 32 3.31 -12.51 1.24
N GLY A 33 4.26 -13.13 1.95
CA GLY A 33 5.50 -12.50 2.38
C GLY A 33 5.33 -11.53 3.53
N ALA A 34 6.12 -10.46 3.52
CA ALA A 34 6.07 -9.39 4.52
C ALA A 34 6.40 -8.03 3.87
N VAL A 35 5.66 -6.98 4.25
CA VAL A 35 5.84 -5.62 3.73
C VAL A 35 5.98 -4.64 4.88
N GLU A 36 6.97 -3.78 4.81
CA GLU A 36 7.05 -2.59 5.66
C GLU A 36 6.25 -1.46 5.00
N SER A 37 5.26 -0.94 5.72
CA SER A 37 4.42 0.18 5.31
C SER A 37 4.49 1.29 6.36
N GLY A 38 4.67 2.54 5.93
CA GLY A 38 4.79 3.70 6.80
C GLY A 38 4.05 4.91 6.22
N LEU A 39 3.31 5.61 7.07
CA LEU A 39 2.51 6.78 6.70
C LEU A 39 3.04 8.03 7.38
N ASN A 40 2.96 9.17 6.69
CA ASN A 40 3.26 10.50 7.22
C ASN A 40 4.58 10.59 8.00
N ASP A 41 5.64 9.95 7.47
CA ASP A 41 6.98 9.88 8.05
C ASP A 41 7.05 9.29 9.47
N GLN A 42 6.00 8.59 9.89
CA GLN A 42 6.02 7.85 11.13
C GLN A 42 6.84 6.56 10.97
N PRO A 43 7.34 5.98 12.07
CA PRO A 43 8.03 4.69 12.03
C PRO A 43 7.19 3.64 11.28
N PRO A 44 7.74 2.96 10.26
CA PRO A 44 7.01 1.98 9.49
C PRO A 44 6.67 0.75 10.35
N GLN A 45 5.58 0.09 9.99
CA GLN A 45 5.17 -1.19 10.56
C GLN A 45 5.36 -2.29 9.53
N THR A 46 5.75 -3.49 9.99
CA THR A 46 5.84 -4.67 9.14
C THR A 46 4.55 -5.48 9.25
N TYR A 47 3.93 -5.74 8.11
CA TYR A 47 2.76 -6.59 7.96
C TYR A 47 3.15 -7.92 7.31
N LYS A 48 2.43 -8.98 7.65
CA LYS A 48 2.59 -10.36 7.14
C LYS A 48 1.30 -10.86 6.51
N ALA A 49 1.39 -11.98 5.79
CA ALA A 49 0.26 -12.58 5.09
C ALA A 49 -0.97 -12.75 6.03
N GLY A 50 -2.13 -12.29 5.57
CA GLY A 50 -3.38 -12.26 6.32
C GLY A 50 -3.62 -10.98 7.12
N GLU A 51 -2.60 -10.16 7.35
CA GLU A 51 -2.75 -8.86 8.03
C GLU A 51 -3.15 -7.75 7.05
N SER A 52 -3.67 -6.65 7.60
CA SER A 52 -4.13 -5.51 6.83
C SER A 52 -3.75 -4.18 7.47
N TRP A 53 -3.72 -3.13 6.65
CA TRP A 53 -3.59 -1.75 7.09
C TRP A 53 -4.49 -0.83 6.28
N THR A 54 -4.60 0.42 6.75
CA THR A 54 -5.45 1.44 6.14
C THR A 54 -4.71 2.76 6.05
N GLU A 55 -5.06 3.55 5.03
CA GLU A 55 -4.51 4.89 4.79
C GLU A 55 -5.67 5.85 4.57
N ASN A 56 -5.65 7.01 5.25
CA ASN A 56 -6.71 7.99 5.15
C ASN A 56 -6.52 8.84 3.88
N PRO A 57 -7.61 9.45 3.36
CA PRO A 57 -7.50 10.46 2.31
C PRO A 57 -6.47 11.52 2.65
N GLY A 58 -5.54 11.77 1.73
CA GLY A 58 -4.47 12.75 1.93
C GLY A 58 -3.34 12.33 2.88
N ASP A 59 -3.23 11.06 3.27
CA ASP A 59 -1.99 10.54 3.87
C ASP A 59 -0.86 10.48 2.83
N ILE A 60 0.39 10.54 3.31
CA ILE A 60 1.59 10.25 2.49
C ILE A 60 2.01 8.82 2.77
N HIS A 61 2.00 7.97 1.75
CA HIS A 61 2.66 6.68 1.82
C HIS A 61 4.16 6.90 1.74
N SER A 62 4.81 6.89 2.91
CA SER A 62 6.20 7.32 3.06
C SER A 62 7.17 6.19 2.78
N ILE A 63 6.78 4.97 3.16
CA ILE A 63 7.54 3.74 2.95
C ILE A 63 6.56 2.66 2.52
N SER A 64 6.88 1.97 1.43
CA SER A 64 6.29 0.69 1.09
C SER A 64 7.37 -0.17 0.46
N ARG A 65 7.78 -1.23 1.15
CA ARG A 65 8.81 -2.14 0.65
C ARG A 65 8.65 -3.56 1.15
N ASN A 66 9.11 -4.50 0.36
CA ASN A 66 9.29 -5.88 0.79
C ASN A 66 10.28 -5.91 1.97
N ALA A 67 9.86 -6.49 3.08
CA ALA A 67 10.68 -6.66 4.27
C ALA A 67 11.75 -7.77 4.09
N SER A 68 11.56 -8.64 3.10
CA SER A 68 12.49 -9.72 2.77
C SER A 68 13.46 -9.32 1.65
N LYS A 69 14.70 -9.79 1.76
CA LYS A 69 15.72 -9.69 0.71
C LYS A 69 15.84 -10.96 -0.15
N THR A 70 15.09 -12.01 0.17
CA THR A 70 15.18 -13.31 -0.52
C THR A 70 13.84 -13.84 -1.01
N GLU A 71 12.72 -13.42 -0.41
CA GLU A 71 11.38 -13.91 -0.74
C GLU A 71 10.53 -12.78 -1.34
N PRO A 72 9.62 -13.07 -2.27
CA PRO A 72 8.66 -12.09 -2.79
C PRO A 72 7.59 -11.73 -1.75
N ALA A 73 6.86 -10.65 -2.01
CA ALA A 73 5.67 -10.27 -1.24
C ALA A 73 4.56 -9.76 -2.17
N SER A 74 3.30 -9.98 -1.80
CA SER A 74 2.16 -9.44 -2.56
C SER A 74 0.98 -9.07 -1.68
N PHE A 75 0.20 -8.08 -2.11
CA PHE A 75 -0.98 -7.60 -1.41
C PHE A 75 -2.02 -7.03 -2.38
N ILE A 76 -3.26 -6.94 -1.92
CA ILE A 76 -4.31 -6.19 -2.61
C ILE A 76 -4.42 -4.83 -1.95
N ALA A 77 -4.27 -3.75 -2.72
CA ALA A 77 -4.64 -2.40 -2.31
C ALA A 77 -5.99 -2.05 -2.92
N SER A 78 -6.96 -1.71 -2.07
CA SER A 78 -8.32 -1.31 -2.46
C SER A 78 -8.54 0.16 -2.12
N PHE A 79 -9.03 0.91 -3.10
CA PHE A 79 -9.25 2.35 -3.05
C PHE A 79 -10.74 2.63 -3.06
N VAL A 80 -11.24 3.23 -1.99
CA VAL A 80 -12.59 3.81 -1.94
C VAL A 80 -12.45 5.30 -2.21
N CYS A 81 -12.88 5.74 -3.39
CA CYS A 81 -12.57 7.08 -3.89
C CYS A 81 -13.79 7.82 -4.48
N PRO A 82 -13.69 9.15 -4.64
CA PRO A 82 -14.62 9.93 -5.47
C PRO A 82 -14.74 9.35 -6.88
N VAL A 83 -15.92 9.52 -7.50
CA VAL A 83 -16.20 8.91 -8.82
C VAL A 83 -15.33 9.47 -9.94
N ASP A 84 -14.90 10.72 -9.77
CA ASP A 84 -14.12 11.54 -10.70
C ASP A 84 -12.61 11.46 -10.49
N GLN A 85 -12.12 10.71 -9.49
CA GLN A 85 -10.69 10.48 -9.30
C GLN A 85 -10.17 9.45 -10.31
N GLU A 86 -9.22 9.83 -11.17
CA GLU A 86 -8.64 8.93 -12.19
C GLU A 86 -7.21 8.49 -11.88
N GLU A 87 -6.52 9.18 -10.97
CA GLU A 87 -5.17 8.81 -10.50
C GLU A 87 -5.23 8.23 -9.09
N TYR A 88 -4.49 7.14 -8.86
CA TYR A 88 -4.51 6.40 -7.59
C TYR A 88 -3.15 6.33 -6.90
N VAL A 89 -2.08 6.76 -7.59
CA VAL A 89 -0.70 6.83 -7.09
C VAL A 89 -0.12 8.12 -7.66
N MET A 90 0.25 9.06 -6.79
CA MET A 90 0.67 10.43 -7.13
C MET A 90 1.93 10.85 -6.38
#